data_AF-A0A2Z2N0J6-F1
#
_entry.id   AF-A0A2Z2N0J6-F1
#
_cell.length_a   1.000
_cell.length_b   1.000
_cell.length_c   1.000
_cell.angle_alpha   90.00
_cell.angle_beta   90.00
_cell.angle_gamma   90.00
#
_symmetry.space_group_name_H-M   'P 1'
#
loop_
_entity.id
_entity.type
_entity.pdbx_description
1 polymer ?
#
loop_
_entity_poly.entity_id
_entity_poly.type
_entity_poly.pdbx_seq_one_letter_code
_entity_poly.pdbx_strand_id
1 'polypeptide(L)'
;MDIVSEGLVRKVEVDDEEDTVRIYVAFARFTPLHPFAMAVNWPVQRRIVEDIVNVLEDKLGYFEIVDDTTLQRYYPLDKTEV
;
A
#
# COMPACT_ATOMS: atom_id res chain seq x y z
N MET A 1 -10.86 9.91 -11.44
CA MET A 1 -11.19 9.08 -10.27
C MET A 1 -9.86 8.72 -9.62
N ASP A 2 -9.72 8.94 -8.31
CA ASP A 2 -8.44 8.84 -7.59
C ASP A 2 -8.56 7.93 -6.36
N ILE A 3 -7.44 7.37 -5.91
CA ILE A 3 -7.40 6.35 -4.85
C ILE A 3 -7.87 6.86 -3.47
N VAL A 4 -7.87 8.18 -3.24
CA VAL A 4 -8.32 8.77 -1.97
C VAL A 4 -9.84 8.89 -1.99
N SER A 5 -10.40 9.45 -3.06
CA SER A 5 -11.85 9.57 -3.26
C SER A 5 -12.55 8.21 -3.27
N GLU A 6 -11.88 7.16 -3.75
CA GLU A 6 -12.40 5.78 -3.75
C GLU A 6 -12.26 5.06 -2.40
N GLY A 7 -11.67 5.71 -1.39
CA GLY A 7 -11.47 5.12 -0.07
C GLY A 7 -10.45 3.97 -0.05
N LEU A 8 -9.60 3.87 -1.08
CA LEU A 8 -8.48 2.91 -1.11
C LEU A 8 -7.39 3.31 -0.13
N VAL A 9 -7.18 4.61 0.10
CA VAL A 9 -6.31 5.12 1.18
C VAL A 9 -7.15 5.38 2.42
N ARG A 10 -6.86 4.69 3.52
CA ARG A 10 -7.63 4.75 4.77
C ARG A 10 -7.04 5.71 5.78
N LYS A 11 -5.73 5.68 5.92
CA LYS A 11 -5.01 6.44 6.95
C LYS A 11 -3.60 6.70 6.47
N VAL A 12 -3.07 7.84 6.88
CA VAL A 12 -1.64 8.13 6.82
C VAL A 12 -1.22 8.45 8.25
N GLU A 13 -0.22 7.72 8.74
CA GLU A 13 0.43 8.00 10.02
C GLU A 13 1.82 8.55 9.73
N VAL A 14 2.18 9.62 10.46
CA VAL A 14 3.51 10.19 10.45
C VAL A 14 4.10 9.92 11.82
N ASP A 15 5.22 9.21 11.83
CA ASP A 15 6.00 8.90 13.01
C ASP A 15 7.20 9.85 13.05
N ASP A 16 7.07 10.93 13.83
CA ASP A 16 8.10 11.97 13.93
C ASP A 16 9.37 11.47 14.67
N GLU A 17 9.25 10.42 15.49
CA GLU A 17 10.40 9.84 16.23
C GLU A 17 11.23 8.93 15.32
N GLU A 18 10.57 8.13 14.47
CA GLU A 18 11.22 7.22 13.53
C GLU A 18 11.42 7.81 12.12
N ASP A 19 11.06 9.09 11.90
CA ASP A 19 11.06 9.76 10.58
C ASP A 19 10.41 8.91 9.48
N THR A 20 9.29 8.26 9.83
CA THR A 20 8.64 7.23 9.03
C THR A 20 7.20 7.57 8.73
N VAL A 21 6.79 7.49 7.46
CA VAL A 21 5.40 7.66 7.05
C VAL A 21 4.77 6.30 6.74
N ARG A 22 3.67 5.95 7.41
CA ARG A 22 2.91 4.70 7.13
C ARG A 22 1.60 5.03 6.43
N ILE A 23 1.41 4.47 5.24
CA ILE A 23 0.23 4.65 4.40
C ILE A 23 -0.59 3.37 4.46
N TYR A 24 -1.80 3.46 5.02
CA TYR A 24 -2.72 2.34 5.15
C TYR A 24 -3.67 2.29 3.95
N VAL A 25 -3.63 1.19 3.21
CA VAL A 25 -4.48 0.92 2.04
C VAL A 25 -5.52 -0.16 2.33
N ALA A 26 -6.71 -0.08 1.71
CA ALA A 26 -7.82 -1.00 1.95
C ALA A 26 -7.94 -2.13 0.92
N PHE A 27 -6.82 -2.61 0.37
CA PHE A 27 -6.83 -3.59 -0.74
C PHE A 27 -7.55 -4.89 -0.38
N ALA A 28 -7.30 -5.43 0.81
CA ALA A 28 -7.95 -6.65 1.26
C ALA A 28 -9.46 -6.47 1.49
N ARG A 29 -9.94 -5.26 1.81
CA ARG A 29 -11.38 -5.00 1.99
C ARG A 29 -12.16 -5.04 0.67
N PHE A 30 -11.52 -4.57 -0.41
CA PHE A 30 -12.12 -4.51 -1.75
C PHE A 30 -11.82 -5.76 -2.59
N THR A 31 -11.07 -6.72 -2.04
CA THR A 31 -10.69 -7.95 -2.73
C THR A 31 -11.33 -9.14 -2.00
N PRO A 32 -12.20 -9.93 -2.67
CA PRO A 32 -12.75 -11.14 -2.07
C PRO A 32 -11.65 -12.08 -1.56
N LEU A 33 -11.89 -12.72 -0.41
CA LEU A 33 -11.00 -13.69 0.23
C LEU A 33 -11.00 -15.04 -0.51
N HIS A 34 -10.66 -15.02 -1.80
CA HIS A 34 -10.50 -16.20 -2.64
C HIS A 34 -9.20 -16.07 -3.45
N PRO A 35 -8.34 -17.11 -3.52
CA PRO A 35 -7.02 -17.01 -4.15
C PRO A 35 -7.05 -16.46 -5.58
N PHE A 36 -8.05 -16.86 -6.36
CA PHE A 36 -8.24 -16.36 -7.71
C PHE A 36 -8.56 -14.85 -7.75
N ALA A 37 -9.44 -14.38 -6.86
CA ALA A 37 -9.80 -12.96 -6.80
C ALA A 37 -8.60 -12.10 -6.36
N MET A 38 -7.76 -12.62 -5.46
CA MET A 38 -6.50 -11.97 -5.09
C MET A 38 -5.54 -11.89 -6.27
N ALA A 39 -5.33 -12.99 -6.99
CA ALA A 39 -4.42 -13.04 -8.14
C ALA A 39 -4.85 -12.08 -9.28
N VAL A 40 -6.15 -11.97 -9.54
CA VAL A 40 -6.68 -11.06 -10.57
C VAL A 40 -6.54 -9.60 -10.18
N ASN A 41 -6.67 -9.26 -8.88
CA ASN A 41 -6.53 -7.89 -8.40
C ASN A 41 -5.07 -7.46 -8.16
N TRP A 42 -4.16 -8.43 -7.98
CA TRP A 42 -2.74 -8.16 -7.70
C TRP A 42 -2.07 -7.20 -8.69
N PRO A 43 -2.24 -7.30 -10.03
CA PRO A 43 -1.62 -6.37 -10.96
C PRO A 43 -2.08 -4.92 -10.79
N VAL A 44 -3.37 -4.72 -10.45
CA VAL A 44 -3.92 -3.39 -10.21
C VAL A 44 -3.39 -2.83 -8.90
N GLN A 45 -3.38 -3.63 -7.83
CA GLN A 45 -2.82 -3.25 -6.53
C GLN A 45 -1.33 -2.89 -6.66
N ARG A 46 -0.55 -3.71 -7.37
CA ARG A 46 0.86 -3.46 -7.65
C ARG A 46 1.07 -2.13 -8.38
N ARG A 47 0.28 -1.87 -9.42
CA ARG A 47 0.36 -0.59 -10.16
C ARG A 47 0.07 0.61 -9.26
N ILE A 48 -0.95 0.51 -8.41
CA ILE A 48 -1.27 1.58 -7.44
C ILE A 48 -0.10 1.82 -6.49
N VAL A 49 0.52 0.75 -5.98
CA VAL A 49 1.69 0.84 -5.10
C VAL A 49 2.86 1.50 -5.82
N GLU A 50 3.18 1.07 -7.05
CA GLU A 50 4.23 1.68 -7.88
C GLU A 50 3.96 3.16 -8.14
N ASP A 51 2.72 3.53 -8.46
CA ASP A 51 2.31 4.93 -8.67
C ASP A 51 2.48 5.77 -7.40
N ILE A 52 2.14 5.24 -6.21
CA ILE A 52 2.35 5.91 -4.93
C ILE A 52 3.85 6.12 -4.67
N VAL A 53 4.65 5.07 -4.87
CA VAL A 53 6.10 5.11 -4.64
C VAL A 53 6.75 6.16 -5.53
N ASN A 54 6.49 6.13 -6.84
CA ASN A 54 7.03 7.09 -7.80
C ASN A 54 6.70 8.55 -7.45
N VAL A 55 5.57 8.81 -6.79
CA VAL A 55 5.15 10.17 -6.41
C VAL A 55 5.79 10.63 -5.09
N LEU A 56 6.13 9.70 -4.20
CA LEU A 56 6.54 9.98 -2.83
C LEU A 56 8.03 9.73 -2.57
N GLU A 57 8.72 8.92 -3.39
CA GLU A 57 10.12 8.53 -3.18
C GLU A 57 11.08 9.72 -3.09
N ASP A 58 10.84 10.79 -3.87
CA ASP A 58 11.68 12.00 -3.85
C ASP A 58 11.23 13.03 -2.79
N LYS A 59 10.13 12.77 -2.07
CA LYS A 59 9.49 13.72 -1.15
C LYS A 59 9.56 13.30 0.31
N LEU A 60 9.54 11.99 0.55
CA LEU A 60 9.57 11.40 1.88
C LEU A 60 10.91 10.70 2.07
N GLY A 61 11.43 10.69 3.30
CA GLY A 61 12.61 9.91 3.66
C GLY A 61 12.30 8.41 3.59
N TYR A 62 11.80 7.85 4.69
CA TYR A 62 11.35 6.47 4.73
C TYR A 62 9.81 6.40 4.83
N PHE A 63 9.20 5.53 4.04
CA PHE A 63 7.76 5.30 4.11
C PHE A 63 7.39 3.85 3.81
N GLU A 64 6.24 3.45 4.36
CA GLU A 64 5.68 2.12 4.20
C GLU A 64 4.27 2.19 3.63
N ILE A 65 3.92 1.21 2.79
CA ILE A 65 2.55 1.02 2.31
C ILE A 65 2.07 -0.32 2.84
N VAL A 66 0.99 -0.30 3.62
CA VAL A 66 0.53 -1.44 4.43
C VAL A 66 -0.98 -1.60 4.28
N ASP A 67 -1.49 -2.83 4.23
CA ASP A 67 -2.93 -3.07 4.27
C ASP A 67 -3.53 -2.72 5.64
N ASP A 68 -4.68 -2.05 5.65
CA ASP A 68 -5.33 -1.57 6.87
C ASP A 68 -5.97 -2.69 7.72
N THR A 69 -6.20 -3.86 7.12
CA THR A 69 -6.78 -5.01 7.82
C THR A 69 -5.79 -6.13 8.08
N THR A 70 -5.00 -6.52 7.07
CA THR A 70 -4.09 -7.66 7.18
C THR A 70 -2.72 -7.25 7.72
N LEU A 71 -2.43 -5.94 7.76
CA LEU A 71 -1.10 -5.40 8.05
C LEU A 71 -0.02 -5.93 7.10
N GLN A 72 -0.41 -6.49 5.96
CA GLN A 72 0.52 -6.92 4.93
C GLN A 72 1.23 -5.69 4.36
N ARG A 73 2.56 -5.72 4.36
CA ARG A 73 3.37 -4.67 3.75
C ARG A 73 3.46 -4.90 2.24
N TYR A 74 3.10 -3.87 1.47
CA TYR A 74 3.26 -3.79 0.03
C TYR A 74 4.51 -3.02 -0.38
N TYR A 75 4.98 -2.08 0.46
CA TYR A 75 6.22 -1.35 0.27
C TYR A 75 6.87 -1.00 1.61
N PRO A 76 8.21 -1.04 1.72
CA PRO A 76 9.11 -1.73 0.79
C PRO A 76 8.77 -3.22 0.74
N LEU A 77 8.89 -3.84 -0.45
CA LEU A 77 8.75 -5.29 -0.57
C LEU A 77 9.91 -5.93 0.21
N ASP A 78 9.59 -6.80 1.16
CA ASP A 78 10.62 -7.58 1.85
C ASP A 78 11.43 -8.32 0.78
N LYS A 79 12.76 -8.19 0.83
CA LYS A 79 13.71 -8.83 -0.12
C LYS A 79 13.83 -10.35 0.09
N THR A 80 12.76 -11.01 0.50
CA THR A 80 12.74 -12.44 0.73
C THR A 80 12.05 -13.11 -0.46
N GLU A 81 12.88 -13.79 -1.24
CA GLU A 81 12.58 -14.80 -2.27
C GLU A 81 12.39 -14.35 -3.74
N VAL A 82 13.47 -14.55 -4.52
CA VAL A 82 13.43 -15.22 -5.82
C VAL A 82 14.22 -16.53 -5.68
#